data_AF-A0A971TL06-F1
#
_entry.id   AF-A0A971TL06-F1
#
_cell.length_a   1.000
_cell.length_b   1.000
_cell.length_c   1.000
_cell.angle_alpha   90.00
_cell.angle_beta   90.00
_cell.angle_gamma   90.00
#
_symmetry.space_group_name_H-M   'P 1'
#
loop_
_entity.id
_entity.type
_entity.pdbx_description
1 polymer ?
#
loop_
_entity_poly.entity_id
_entity_poly.type
_entity_poly.pdbx_seq_one_letter_code
_entity_poly.pdbx_strand_id
1 'polypeptide(L)'
;MDQRQDSLEGLYRRHGPAVLAYLRARCRDRQAADDLLQDTFVQAADQGEGIAALRSPRAWLIAVARNLSLMLLRRRRPVELADDPPSRPQVAADPRLDQMRQA
;
A
#
# COMPACT_ATOMS: atom_id res chain seq x y z
N MET A 1 -5.28 28.63 1.35
CA MET A 1 -5.89 27.56 2.20
C MET A 1 -5.94 26.35 1.29
N ASP A 2 -5.10 25.31 1.41
CA ASP A 2 -5.27 24.24 2.41
C ASP A 2 -4.11 23.21 2.38
N GLN A 3 -2.86 23.67 2.49
CA GLN A 3 -1.63 22.84 2.37
C GLN A 3 -1.48 21.75 3.45
N ARG A 4 -2.39 21.70 4.44
CA ARG A 4 -2.39 20.71 5.52
C ARG A 4 -3.01 19.37 5.11
N GLN A 5 -3.86 19.35 4.08
CA GLN A 5 -4.61 18.16 3.67
C GLN A 5 -3.84 17.20 2.74
N ASP A 6 -2.78 17.68 2.08
CA ASP A 6 -1.89 16.86 1.23
C ASP A 6 -0.66 16.35 1.99
N SER A 7 -0.59 16.58 3.30
CA SER A 7 0.46 16.00 4.15
C SER A 7 0.25 14.51 4.35
N LEU A 8 1.35 13.75 4.47
CA LEU A 8 1.32 12.32 4.80
C LEU A 8 0.48 12.03 6.05
N GLU A 9 0.52 12.92 7.04
CA GLU A 9 -0.30 12.84 8.24
C GLU A 9 -1.80 12.94 7.92
N GLY A 10 -2.19 13.90 7.07
CA GLY A 10 -3.58 14.03 6.60
C GLY A 10 -4.06 12.79 5.86
N LEU A 11 -3.21 12.23 4.99
CA LEU A 11 -3.46 10.98 4.28
C LEU A 11 -3.64 9.81 5.25
N TYR A 12 -2.77 9.70 6.26
CA TYR A 12 -2.83 8.67 7.29
C TYR A 12 -4.10 8.78 8.13
N ARG A 13 -4.44 9.97 8.62
CA ARG A 13 -5.67 10.20 9.41
C ARG A 13 -6.93 9.83 8.61
N ARG A 14 -6.94 10.11 7.31
CA ARG A 14 -8.10 9.84 6.44
C ARG A 14 -8.23 8.38 6.01
N HIS A 15 -7.12 7.69 5.75
CA HIS A 15 -7.14 6.37 5.09
C HIS A 15 -6.53 5.24 5.92
N GLY A 16 -5.67 5.55 6.89
CA GLY A 16 -4.99 4.58 7.75
C GLY A 16 -5.94 3.55 8.40
N PRO A 17 -7.05 3.96 9.06
CA PRO A 17 -7.98 3.01 9.65
C PRO A 17 -8.58 2.00 8.66
N ALA A 18 -8.89 2.44 7.43
CA ALA A 18 -9.46 1.57 6.40
C ALA A 18 -8.42 0.60 5.84
N VAL A 19 -7.18 1.05 5.63
CA VAL A 19 -6.06 0.21 5.19
C VAL A 19 -5.72 -0.82 6.26
N LEU A 20 -5.68 -0.42 7.53
CA LEU A 20 -5.41 -1.31 8.64
C LEU A 20 -6.51 -2.36 8.81
N ALA A 21 -7.78 -1.97 8.71
CA ALA A 21 -8.90 -2.92 8.74
C ALA A 21 -8.80 -3.95 7.60
N TYR A 22 -8.44 -3.51 6.39
CA TYR A 22 -8.18 -4.40 5.26
C TYR A 22 -7.04 -5.39 5.54
N LEU A 23 -5.91 -4.89 6.07
CA LEU A 23 -4.75 -5.73 6.40
C LEU A 23 -5.06 -6.73 7.51
N ARG A 24 -5.74 -6.31 8.57
CA ARG A 24 -6.17 -7.20 9.67
C ARG A 24 -7.15 -8.29 9.23
N ALA A 25 -8.00 -8.02 8.25
CA ALA A 25 -8.88 -9.04 7.67
C ALA A 25 -8.11 -10.09 6.84
N ARG A 26 -6.90 -9.75 6.35
CA ARG A 26 -6.12 -10.58 5.43
C ARG A 26 -4.94 -11.29 6.10
N CYS A 27 -4.36 -10.66 7.11
CA CYS A 27 -3.28 -11.19 7.92
C CYS A 27 -3.85 -11.76 9.22
N ARG A 28 -3.54 -13.03 9.53
CA ARG A 28 -3.91 -13.65 10.83
C ARG A 28 -3.12 -13.10 12.02
N ASP A 29 -2.13 -12.27 11.75
CA ASP A 29 -1.15 -11.74 12.68
C ASP A 29 -1.30 -10.22 12.74
N ARG A 30 -1.62 -9.70 13.94
CA ARG A 30 -1.87 -8.27 14.15
C ARG A 30 -0.59 -7.45 13.97
N GLN A 31 0.54 -7.97 14.42
CA GLN A 31 1.81 -7.28 14.31
C GLN A 31 2.21 -7.14 12.85
N ALA A 32 2.08 -8.22 12.07
CA ALA A 32 2.29 -8.16 10.63
C ALA A 32 1.36 -7.17 9.91
N ALA A 33 0.12 -7.00 10.38
CA ALA A 33 -0.80 -6.03 9.81
C ALA A 33 -0.36 -4.57 10.09
N ASP A 34 0.14 -4.30 11.30
CA ASP A 34 0.65 -2.98 11.68
C ASP A 34 1.96 -2.66 10.91
N ASP A 35 2.86 -3.63 10.75
CA ASP A 35 4.08 -3.48 9.94
C ASP A 35 3.75 -3.19 8.46
N LEU A 36 2.81 -3.94 7.88
CA LEU A 36 2.36 -3.73 6.50
C LEU A 36 1.67 -2.38 6.31
N LEU A 37 0.98 -1.87 7.34
CA LEU A 37 0.41 -0.53 7.32
C LEU A 37 1.53 0.51 7.24
N GLN A 38 2.55 0.37 8.08
CA GLN A 38 3.70 1.26 8.09
C GLN A 38 4.40 1.26 6.73
N ASP A 39 4.70 0.09 6.17
CA ASP A 39 5.32 -0.06 4.85
C ASP A 39 4.47 0.60 3.74
N THR A 40 3.14 0.49 3.83
CA THR A 40 2.23 1.14 2.88
C THR A 40 2.35 2.66 2.93
N PHE A 41 2.47 3.25 4.13
CA PHE A 41 2.62 4.69 4.29
C PHE A 41 4.05 5.19 4.05
N VAL A 42 5.07 4.34 4.19
CA VAL A 42 6.42 4.63 3.69
C VAL A 42 6.41 4.75 2.17
N GLN A 43 5.78 3.81 1.46
CA GLN A 43 5.58 3.90 0.00
C GLN A 43 4.77 5.15 -0.37
N ALA A 44 3.81 5.54 0.48
CA ALA A 44 3.05 6.76 0.26
C ALA A 44 3.92 8.02 0.40
N ALA A 45 4.82 8.04 1.39
CA ALA A 45 5.78 9.12 1.57
C ALA A 45 6.73 9.24 0.38
N ASP A 46 7.22 8.10 -0.16
CA ASP A 46 8.12 8.07 -1.32
C ASP A 46 7.46 8.60 -2.60
N GLN A 47 6.13 8.43 -2.75
CA GLN A 47 5.36 9.02 -3.86
C GLN A 47 5.10 10.53 -3.69
N GLY A 48 5.15 11.04 -2.45
CA GLY A 48 4.95 12.44 -2.13
C GLY A 48 3.59 12.99 -2.57
N GLU A 49 3.59 14.22 -3.09
CA GLU A 49 2.39 14.96 -3.48
C GLU A 49 1.59 14.30 -4.62
N GLY A 50 2.22 13.37 -5.37
CA GLY A 50 1.58 12.65 -6.47
C GLY A 50 0.37 11.82 -6.04
N ILE A 51 0.27 11.45 -4.76
CA ILE A 51 -0.88 10.69 -4.23
C ILE A 51 -2.14 11.53 -4.15
N ALA A 52 -2.03 12.78 -3.72
CA ALA A 52 -3.18 13.68 -3.61
C ALA A 52 -3.81 13.96 -4.99
N ALA A 53 -2.98 13.96 -6.05
CA ALA A 53 -3.43 14.09 -7.43
C ALA A 53 -4.12 12.83 -7.99
N LEU A 54 -4.13 11.70 -7.27
CA LEU A 54 -4.84 10.51 -7.70
C LEU A 54 -6.34 10.69 -7.52
N ARG A 55 -7.12 10.17 -8.48
CA ARG A 55 -8.59 10.11 -8.40
C ARG A 55 -9.09 9.39 -7.15
N SER A 56 -8.33 8.40 -6.68
CA SER A 56 -8.65 7.67 -5.45
C SER A 56 -7.40 7.26 -4.68
N PRO A 57 -6.91 8.11 -3.75
CA PRO A 57 -5.77 7.79 -2.90
C PRO A 57 -6.02 6.52 -2.07
N ARG A 58 -7.26 6.33 -1.61
CA ARG A 58 -7.67 5.12 -0.88
C ARG A 58 -7.49 3.85 -1.71
N ALA A 59 -7.92 3.84 -2.97
CA ALA A 59 -7.80 2.64 -3.82
C ALA A 59 -6.33 2.29 -4.05
N TRP A 60 -5.48 3.30 -4.27
CA TRP A 60 -4.05 3.11 -4.42
C TRP A 60 -3.41 2.53 -3.15
N LEU A 61 -3.70 3.10 -1.97
CA LEU A 61 -3.20 2.58 -0.69
C LEU A 61 -3.61 1.13 -0.44
N ILE A 62 -4.85 0.75 -0.77
CA ILE A 62 -5.32 -0.63 -0.65
C ILE A 62 -4.59 -1.56 -1.65
N ALA A 63 -4.29 -1.09 -2.86
CA ALA A 63 -3.52 -1.86 -3.83
C ALA A 63 -2.09 -2.13 -3.33
N VAL A 64 -1.42 -1.12 -2.78
CA VAL A 64 -0.09 -1.26 -2.16
C VAL A 64 -0.14 -2.26 -0.99
N ALA A 65 -1.06 -2.06 -0.04
CA ALA A 65 -1.24 -2.94 1.11
C ALA A 65 -1.51 -4.39 0.69
N ARG A 66 -2.34 -4.60 -0.35
CA ARG A 66 -2.60 -5.92 -0.94
C ARG A 66 -1.32 -6.56 -1.46
N ASN A 67 -0.51 -5.83 -2.22
CA ASN A 67 0.71 -6.37 -2.82
C ASN A 67 1.74 -6.76 -1.75
N LEU A 68 1.93 -5.92 -0.74
CA LEU A 68 2.80 -6.22 0.39
C LEU A 68 2.31 -7.45 1.17
N SER A 69 0.99 -7.55 1.43
CA SER A 69 0.42 -8.73 2.10
C SER A 69 0.64 -10.03 1.32
N LEU A 70 0.51 -10.01 -0.02
CA LEU A 70 0.75 -11.17 -0.88
C LEU A 70 2.23 -11.57 -0.87
N MET A 71 3.14 -10.60 -0.87
CA MET A 71 4.58 -10.86 -0.76
C MET A 71 4.92 -11.54 0.55
N LEU A 72 4.38 -11.05 1.68
CA LEU A 72 4.58 -11.67 2.99
C LEU A 72 4.05 -13.11 3.01
N LEU A 73 2.86 -13.36 2.46
CA LEU A 73 2.27 -14.70 2.40
C LEU A 73 3.08 -15.67 1.52
N ARG A 74 3.67 -15.19 0.42
CA ARG A 74 4.57 -16.00 -0.43
C ARG A 74 5.84 -16.39 0.32
N ARG A 75 6.45 -15.45 1.06
CA ARG A 75 7.64 -15.72 1.88
C ARG A 75 7.39 -16.68 3.04
N ARG A 76 6.16 -16.70 3.58
CA ARG A 76 5.76 -17.60 4.67
C ARG A 76 5.44 -19.03 4.21
N ARG A 77 5.34 -19.29 2.89
CA ARG A 77 5.21 -20.67 2.39
C ARG A 77 6.58 -21.36 2.42
N PRO A 78 6.70 -22.58 2.98
CA PRO A 78 7.90 -23.40 2.84
C PRO A 78 8.24 -23.53 1.36
N VAL A 79 9.47 -23.14 1.02
CA VAL A 79 10.00 -23.15 -0.35
C VAL A 79 10.18 -24.61 -0.77
N GLU A 80 9.21 -25.17 -1.46
CA GLU A 80 9.46 -26.33 -2.34
C GLU A 80 9.48 -25.95 -3.83
N LEU A 81 8.98 -24.77 -4.24
CA LEU A 81 9.09 -24.29 -5.64
C LEU A 81 8.94 -22.75 -5.74
N ALA A 82 9.95 -21.96 -5.36
CA ALA A 82 9.92 -20.53 -5.63
C ALA A 82 11.31 -19.98 -5.93
N ASP A 83 11.79 -20.22 -7.15
CA ASP A 83 12.86 -19.45 -7.78
C ASP A 83 12.30 -18.09 -8.22
N ASP A 84 12.35 -17.09 -7.34
CA ASP A 84 12.49 -15.68 -7.73
C ASP A 84 12.83 -14.83 -6.49
N PRO A 85 13.91 -14.02 -6.51
CA PRO A 85 14.24 -13.14 -5.39
C PRO A 85 13.15 -12.07 -5.21
N PRO A 86 12.91 -11.59 -3.97
CA PRO A 86 11.93 -10.56 -3.75
C PRO A 86 12.44 -9.23 -4.33
N SER A 87 12.01 -8.91 -5.55
CA SER A 87 12.03 -7.54 -6.04
C SER A 87 11.31 -6.67 -5.01
N ARG A 88 12.00 -5.69 -4.43
CA ARG A 88 11.35 -4.60 -3.69
C ARG A 88 10.17 -4.16 -4.56
N PRO A 89 8.94 -4.04 -4.05
CA PRO A 89 7.84 -3.65 -4.91
C PRO A 89 8.10 -2.20 -5.33
N GLN A 90 8.79 -2.01 -6.45
CA GLN A 90 8.51 -0.89 -7.32
C GLN A 90 7.06 -1.14 -7.68
N VAL A 91 6.16 -0.42 -7.02
CA VAL A 91 4.90 -0.03 -7.63
C VAL A 91 5.28 0.84 -8.84
N ALA A 92 5.84 0.21 -9.88
CA ALA A 92 5.56 0.61 -11.23
C ALA A 92 4.04 0.69 -11.25
N ALA A 93 3.52 1.91 -11.40
CA ALA A 93 2.11 2.21 -11.39
C ALA A 93 1.41 1.03 -12.05
N ASP A 94 0.61 0.28 -11.26
CA ASP A 94 -0.14 -0.83 -11.80
C ASP A 94 -0.79 -0.27 -13.08
N PRO A 95 -0.58 -0.82 -14.28
CA PRO A 95 -1.09 -0.20 -15.50
C PRO A 95 -2.62 -0.04 -15.48
N ARG A 96 -3.31 -0.68 -14.51
CA ARG A 96 -4.73 -0.45 -14.16
C ARG A 96 -4.98 0.79 -13.28
N LEU A 97 -4.02 1.21 -12.47
CA LEU A 97 -4.02 2.46 -11.69
C LEU A 97 -3.62 3.67 -12.56
N ASP A 98 -2.73 3.49 -13.54
CA ASP A 98 -2.46 4.52 -14.56
C ASP A 98 -3.72 4.80 -15.42
N GLN A 99 -4.57 3.80 -15.67
CA GLN A 99 -5.90 3.98 -16.28
C GLN A 99 -6.85 4.83 -15.41
N MET A 100 -6.63 4.95 -14.09
CA MET A 100 -7.42 5.85 -13.23
C MET A 100 -6.95 7.31 -13.27
N ARG A 101 -5.80 7.60 -13.92
CA ARG A 101 -5.27 8.96 -14.12
C ARG A 101 -5.89 9.69 -15.32
N GLN A 102 -6.47 8.99 -16.32
CA GLN A 102 -6.77 9.57 -17.64
C GLN A 102 -8.25 9.64 -18.11
N ALA A 103 -9.26 9.41 -17.25
CA ALA A 103 -10.67 9.47 -17.68
C ALA A 103 -11.44 10.75 -17.27
#